data_AF-A0A924AFB1-F1
#
_entry.id   AF-A0A924AFB1-F1
#
_cell.length_a   1.000
_cell.length_b   1.000
_cell.length_c   1.000
_cell.angle_alpha   90.00
_cell.angle_beta   90.00
_cell.angle_gamma   90.00
#
_symmetry.space_group_name_H-M   'P 1'
#
loop_
_entity.id
_entity.type
_entity.pdbx_description
1 polymer ?
#
loop_
_entity_poly.entity_id
_entity_poly.type
_entity_poly.pdbx_seq_one_letter_code
_entity_poly.pdbx_strand_id
1 'polypeptide(L)'
;MKNLISTSGIAIILACSSLVATAAPKTVTLAIPSMDCPVCPLTVKKVLSQVPGVIQANVNFDQRQAIVRFDDARTNVGALTESTKNAGYPSTVAGDAN
;
A
#
# COMPACT_ATOMS: atom_id res chain seq x y z
N MET A 1 -30.51 -24.59 -49.60
CA MET A 1 -29.54 -24.52 -50.71
C MET A 1 -29.54 -23.10 -51.24
N LYS A 2 -28.37 -22.53 -51.51
CA LYS A 2 -28.09 -21.18 -52.08
C LYS A 2 -28.02 -20.06 -51.01
N ASN A 3 -26.87 -19.84 -50.36
CA ASN A 3 -25.61 -19.10 -50.73
C ASN A 3 -25.64 -17.63 -50.26
N LEU A 4 -24.84 -17.26 -49.25
CA LEU A 4 -23.43 -16.78 -49.26
C LEU A 4 -23.29 -15.30 -49.71
N ILE A 5 -23.24 -14.41 -48.71
CA ILE A 5 -22.72 -13.02 -48.74
C ILE A 5 -22.18 -12.78 -47.32
N SER A 6 -20.89 -12.93 -47.02
CA SER A 6 -19.75 -12.04 -47.31
C SER A 6 -20.01 -10.58 -46.96
N THR A 7 -20.04 -10.26 -45.66
CA THR A 7 -19.81 -8.89 -45.17
C THR A 7 -18.64 -8.89 -44.20
N SER A 8 -17.52 -8.45 -44.77
CA SER A 8 -16.41 -7.79 -44.08
C SER A 8 -16.96 -6.79 -43.06
N GLY A 9 -16.54 -6.90 -41.79
CA GLY A 9 -17.08 -6.06 -40.72
C GLY A 9 -16.32 -6.24 -39.42
N ILE A 10 -15.11 -5.70 -39.38
CA ILE A 10 -14.27 -5.52 -38.20
C ILE A 10 -15.07 -4.67 -37.18
N ALA A 11 -15.66 -5.30 -36.16
CA ALA A 11 -16.31 -4.60 -35.06
C ALA A 11 -15.36 -4.56 -33.86
N ILE A 12 -14.50 -3.54 -33.89
CA ILE A 12 -14.06 -2.74 -32.75
C ILE A 12 -13.77 -3.56 -31.48
N ILE A 13 -12.54 -4.08 -31.42
CA ILE A 13 -11.85 -4.27 -30.15
C ILE A 13 -11.64 -2.86 -29.60
N LEU A 14 -12.58 -2.37 -28.78
CA LEU A 14 -12.38 -1.14 -28.03
C LEU A 14 -11.27 -1.46 -27.03
N ALA A 15 -10.05 -1.16 -27.44
CA ALA A 15 -8.87 -1.22 -26.61
C ALA A 15 -9.18 -0.44 -25.33
N CYS A 16 -9.41 -1.16 -24.23
CA CYS A 16 -9.13 -0.63 -22.92
C CYS A 16 -7.62 -0.38 -22.92
N SER A 17 -7.23 0.81 -23.36
CA SER A 17 -5.94 1.41 -23.09
C SER A 17 -5.86 1.59 -21.58
N SER A 18 -5.59 0.50 -20.88
CA SER A 18 -5.27 0.51 -19.47
C SER A 18 -4.05 1.43 -19.36
N LEU A 19 -4.26 2.65 -18.85
CA LEU A 19 -3.18 3.37 -18.23
C LEU A 19 -2.68 2.46 -17.13
N VAL A 20 -1.61 1.72 -17.41
CA VAL A 20 -0.81 1.10 -16.37
C VAL A 20 -0.22 2.28 -15.61
N ALA A 21 -0.94 2.74 -14.58
CA ALA A 21 -0.33 3.50 -13.53
C ALA A 21 0.78 2.59 -12.98
N THR A 22 2.03 2.95 -13.25
CA THR A 22 3.18 2.22 -12.75
C THR A 22 3.26 2.43 -11.25
N ALA A 23 2.50 1.59 -10.53
CA ALA A 23 2.55 1.50 -9.08
C ALA A 23 3.99 1.17 -8.67
N ALA A 24 4.61 2.07 -7.92
CA ALA A 24 5.99 1.92 -7.49
C ALA A 24 6.02 1.70 -5.98
N PRO A 25 6.83 0.74 -5.48
CA PRO A 25 7.05 0.61 -4.05
C PRO A 25 7.58 1.93 -3.47
N LYS A 26 6.87 2.49 -2.50
CA LYS A 26 7.30 3.65 -1.71
C LYS A 26 7.71 3.22 -0.32
N THR A 27 8.61 4.00 0.28
CA THR A 27 9.05 3.79 1.66
C THR A 27 8.79 5.03 2.50
N VAL A 28 8.10 4.85 3.62
CA VAL A 28 7.83 5.90 4.61
C VAL A 28 8.34 5.50 5.97
N THR A 29 8.81 6.47 6.74
CA THR A 29 9.13 6.33 8.15
C THR A 29 8.04 6.99 8.98
N LEU A 30 7.42 6.22 9.87
CA LEU A 30 6.40 6.69 10.80
C LEU A 30 7.00 6.82 12.20
N ALA A 31 6.84 7.97 12.84
CA ALA A 31 7.11 8.15 14.27
C ALA A 31 5.91 7.67 15.09
N ILE A 32 6.17 6.89 16.14
CA ILE A 32 5.15 6.25 16.98
C ILE A 32 5.51 6.50 18.46
N PRO A 33 5.18 7.68 19.01
CA PRO A 33 5.67 8.10 20.32
C PRO A 33 5.17 7.23 21.48
N SER A 34 4.01 6.57 21.34
CA SER A 34 3.38 5.74 22.38
C SER A 34 3.98 4.32 22.53
N MET A 35 5.08 4.03 21.83
CA MET A 35 5.73 2.72 21.86
C MET A 35 6.61 2.56 23.12
N ASP A 36 5.99 2.52 24.31
CA ASP A 36 6.71 2.49 25.61
C ASP A 36 6.78 1.10 26.28
N CYS A 37 6.14 0.07 25.71
CA CYS A 37 6.16 -1.29 26.26
C CYS A 37 6.95 -2.26 25.36
N PRO A 38 7.70 -3.22 25.93
CA PRO A 38 8.55 -4.16 25.17
C PRO A 38 7.82 -4.97 24.09
N VAL A 39 6.51 -5.12 24.24
CA VAL A 39 5.65 -5.89 23.31
C VAL A 39 5.06 -5.01 22.22
N CYS A 40 5.00 -3.68 22.40
CA CYS A 40 4.41 -2.74 21.44
C CYS A 40 4.98 -2.85 20.02
N PRO A 41 6.30 -3.02 19.80
CA PRO A 41 6.86 -3.17 18.45
C PRO A 41 6.25 -4.33 17.66
N LEU A 42 5.93 -5.43 18.34
CA LEU A 42 5.34 -6.62 17.70
C LEU A 42 3.92 -6.32 17.22
N THR A 43 3.12 -5.65 18.05
CA THR A 43 1.75 -5.26 17.70
C THR A 43 1.75 -4.29 16.52
N VAL A 44 2.58 -3.24 16.58
CA VAL A 44 2.72 -2.25 15.50
C VAL A 44 3.14 -2.90 14.19
N LYS A 45 4.15 -3.78 14.22
CA LYS A 45 4.60 -4.51 13.03
C LYS A 45 3.48 -5.37 12.46
N LYS A 46 2.73 -6.07 13.33
CA LYS A 46 1.63 -6.94 12.92
C LYS A 46 0.53 -6.18 12.22
N VAL A 47 0.06 -5.07 12.79
CA VAL A 47 -1.04 -4.30 12.19
C VAL A 47 -0.64 -3.65 10.87
N LEU A 48 0.58 -3.09 10.78
CA LEU A 48 1.10 -2.54 9.52
C LEU A 48 1.22 -3.62 8.44
N SER A 49 1.67 -4.82 8.80
CA SER A 49 1.79 -5.93 7.84
C SER A 49 0.43 -6.47 7.36
N GLN A 50 -0.66 -6.15 8.05
CA GLN A 50 -2.02 -6.54 7.67
C GLN A 50 -2.69 -5.53 6.75
N VAL A 51 -2.13 -4.32 6.58
CA VAL A 51 -2.65 -3.33 5.64
C VAL A 51 -2.44 -3.83 4.21
N PRO A 52 -3.51 -3.97 3.38
CA PRO A 52 -3.36 -4.34 1.98
C PRO A 52 -2.40 -3.38 1.27
N GLY A 53 -1.49 -3.90 0.44
CA GLY A 53 -0.48 -3.08 -0.24
C GLY A 53 0.83 -2.91 0.52
N VAL A 54 0.91 -3.24 1.82
CA VAL A 54 2.19 -3.27 2.53
C VAL A 54 3.04 -4.45 2.04
N ILE A 55 4.28 -4.13 1.66
CA ILE A 55 5.28 -5.09 1.19
C ILE A 55 6.18 -5.50 2.35
N GLN A 56 6.55 -4.56 3.21
CA GLN A 56 7.42 -4.78 4.36
C GLN A 56 7.17 -3.74 5.45
N ALA A 57 7.16 -4.17 6.71
CA ALA A 57 7.15 -3.28 7.87
C ALA A 57 8.28 -3.68 8.83
N ASN A 58 9.16 -2.73 9.13
CA ASN A 58 10.21 -2.87 10.14
C ASN A 58 9.98 -1.83 11.25
N VAL A 59 10.14 -2.23 12.49
CA VAL A 59 9.89 -1.38 13.66
C VAL A 59 11.14 -1.31 14.50
N ASN A 60 11.59 -0.09 14.76
CA ASN A 60 12.68 0.22 15.65
C ASN A 60 12.13 0.79 16.97
N PHE A 61 12.28 0.03 18.05
CA PHE A 61 11.82 0.42 19.38
C PHE A 61 12.66 1.59 19.94
N ASP A 62 13.99 1.53 19.79
CA ASP A 62 14.91 2.54 20.32
C ASP A 62 14.65 3.93 19.70
N GLN A 63 14.34 3.96 18.40
CA GLN A 63 14.02 5.18 17.68
C GLN A 63 12.52 5.53 17.70
N ARG A 64 11.66 4.66 18.26
CA ARG A 64 10.19 4.79 18.23
C ARG A 64 9.65 5.03 16.81
N GLN A 65 10.18 4.28 15.85
CA GLN A 65 9.90 4.46 14.43
C GLN A 65 9.49 3.16 13.75
N ALA A 66 8.65 3.26 12.72
CA ALA A 66 8.34 2.16 11.82
C ALA A 66 8.67 2.56 10.38
N ILE A 67 9.55 1.80 9.72
CA ILE A 67 9.85 1.95 8.31
C ILE A 67 8.95 0.98 7.55
N VAL A 68 8.10 1.53 6.69
CA VAL A 68 7.09 0.78 5.95
C VAL A 68 7.33 0.96 4.46
N ARG A 69 7.54 -0.17 3.77
CA ARG A 69 7.56 -0.22 2.31
C ARG A 69 6.23 -0.74 1.81
N PHE A 70 5.59 0.00 0.91
CA PHE A 70 4.24 -0.28 0.44
C PHE A 70 4.07 0.04 -1.04
N ASP A 71 3.08 -0.60 -1.64
CA ASP A 71 2.63 -0.35 -3.01
C ASP A 71 1.66 0.83 -3.02
N ASP A 72 2.06 1.91 -3.69
CA ASP A 72 1.33 3.18 -3.67
C ASP A 72 0.04 3.18 -4.52
N ALA A 73 -0.20 2.14 -5.33
CA ALA A 73 -1.49 1.94 -5.98
C ALA A 73 -2.49 1.19 -5.09
N ARG A 74 -2.03 0.52 -4.03
CA ARG A 74 -2.89 -0.28 -3.13
C ARG A 74 -3.09 0.35 -1.77
N THR A 75 -2.14 1.17 -1.31
CA THR A 75 -2.23 1.86 -0.02
C THR A 75 -1.50 3.18 -0.03
N ASN A 76 -1.69 3.96 1.02
CA ASN A 76 -1.07 5.26 1.20
C ASN A 76 -0.76 5.49 2.67
N VAL A 77 0.01 6.54 2.94
CA VAL A 77 0.44 6.92 4.29
C VAL A 77 -0.75 7.10 5.24
N GLY A 78 -1.85 7.69 4.79
CA GLY A 78 -3.05 7.88 5.61
C GLY A 78 -3.65 6.56 6.10
N ALA A 79 -3.73 5.55 5.23
CA ALA A 79 -4.18 4.21 5.60
C ALA A 79 -3.25 3.54 6.62
N LEU A 80 -1.93 3.75 6.49
CA LEU A 80 -0.95 3.24 7.44
C LEU A 80 -1.09 3.89 8.82
N THR A 81 -1.20 5.22 8.88
CA THR A 81 -1.36 5.96 10.14
C THR A 81 -2.70 5.70 10.81
N GLU A 82 -3.76 5.49 10.02
CA GLU A 82 -5.07 5.11 10.54
C GLU A 82 -5.07 3.69 11.10
N SER A 83 -4.38 2.75 10.43
CA SER A 83 -4.23 1.38 10.93
C SER A 83 -3.50 1.31 12.28
N THR A 84 -2.42 2.08 12.46
CA THR A 84 -1.67 2.12 13.72
C THR A 84 -2.47 2.82 14.81
N LYS A 85 -3.15 3.93 14.48
CA LYS A 85 -4.07 4.63 15.39
C LYS A 85 -5.19 3.73 15.90
N ASN A 86 -5.84 2.97 15.02
CA ASN A 86 -6.91 2.04 15.40
C ASN A 86 -6.42 0.89 16.30
N ALA A 87 -5.12 0.59 16.26
CA ALA A 87 -4.48 -0.35 17.18
C ALA A 87 -3.99 0.29 18.50
N GLY A 88 -4.26 1.59 18.73
CA GLY A 88 -3.80 2.32 19.91
C GLY A 88 -2.41 2.95 19.79
N TYR A 89 -1.83 2.97 18.59
CA TYR A 89 -0.49 3.48 18.30
C TYR A 89 -0.54 4.63 17.29
N PRO A 90 -1.08 5.81 17.65
CA PRO A 90 -1.13 6.95 16.73
C PRO A 90 0.28 7.28 16.23
N SER A 91 0.39 7.54 14.92
CA SER A 91 1.68 7.76 14.27
C SER A 91 1.65 8.93 13.30
N THR A 92 2.80 9.57 13.11
CA THR A 92 3.00 10.67 12.15
C THR A 92 4.14 10.36 11.19
N VAL A 93 4.17 11.02 10.03
CA VAL A 93 5.29 10.88 9.09
C VAL A 93 6.52 11.57 9.68
N ALA A 94 7.59 10.81 9.83
CA ALA A 94 8.91 11.31 10.23
C ALA A 94 9.82 11.60 9.03
N GLY A 95 9.53 10.96 7.89
CA GLY A 95 10.21 11.21 6.62
C GLY A 95 9.83 10.17 5.57
N ASP A 96 10.13 10.48 4.31
CA ASP A 96 9.90 9.62 3.17
C ASP A 96 11.25 9.28 2.53
N ALA A 97 11.50 8.00 2.26
CA ALA A 97 12.62 7.61 1.41
C ALA A 97 12.07 7.47 -0.01
N ASN A 98 12.18 8.56 -0.77
CA ASN A 98 11.91 8.59 -2.21
C ASN A 98 13.21 8.24 -2.96
#